data_AF-A0A931AT76-F1
#
_entry.id   AF-A0A931AT76-F1
#
_cell.length_a   1.000
_cell.length_b   1.000
_cell.length_c   1.000
_cell.angle_alpha   90.00
_cell.angle_beta   90.00
_cell.angle_gamma   90.00
#
_symmetry.space_group_name_H-M   'P 1'
#
loop_
_entity.id
_entity.type
_entity.pdbx_description
1 polymer ?
#
loop_
_entity_poly.entity_id
_entity_poly.type
_entity_poly.pdbx_seq_one_letter_code
_entity_poly.pdbx_strand_id
1 'polypeptide(L)'
;MEIIGHNNLHSYLEVVEDFLLEKEVVNNMPIGVLYSLMDTEDDIMKDLFLSRVVDNNKNILLAIMTPPQNLIIVGEDNDKTTEKLRF
;
A
#
# COMPACT_ATOMS: atom_id res chain seq x y z
N MET A 1 -12.85 -6.43 -9.21
CA MET A 1 -12.07 -5.25 -8.79
C MET A 1 -12.91 -4.30 -7.95
N GLU A 2 -12.50 -4.11 -6.70
CA GLU A 2 -13.10 -3.19 -5.73
C GLU A 2 -12.00 -2.35 -5.08
N ILE A 3 -12.26 -1.07 -4.83
CA ILE A 3 -11.34 -0.17 -4.12
C ILE A 3 -11.82 -0.06 -2.67
N ILE A 4 -10.94 -0.38 -1.72
CA ILE A 4 -11.25 -0.37 -0.29
C ILE A 4 -10.33 0.62 0.41
N GLY A 5 -10.91 1.65 1.01
CA GLY A 5 -10.22 2.62 1.85
C GLY A 5 -10.17 2.16 3.32
N HIS A 6 -9.10 2.54 4.01
CA HIS A 6 -8.89 2.25 5.42
C HIS A 6 -8.61 3.54 6.19
N ASN A 7 -9.18 3.64 7.39
CA ASN A 7 -9.02 4.79 8.29
C ASN A 7 -8.12 4.48 9.49
N ASN A 8 -7.59 3.28 9.56
CA ASN A 8 -6.74 2.82 10.64
C ASN A 8 -5.55 2.04 10.06
N LEU A 9 -4.34 2.45 10.42
CA LEU A 9 -3.10 1.85 9.92
C LEU A 9 -2.95 0.39 10.35
N HIS A 10 -3.36 0.05 11.57
CA HIS A 10 -3.24 -1.31 12.09
C HIS A 10 -4.10 -2.29 11.30
N SER A 11 -5.39 -1.97 11.13
CA SER A 11 -6.29 -2.81 10.31
C SER A 11 -5.90 -2.85 8.84
N TYR A 12 -5.27 -1.78 8.33
CA TYR A 12 -4.72 -1.78 6.98
C TYR A 12 -3.54 -2.74 6.88
N LEU A 13 -2.57 -2.65 7.79
CA LEU A 13 -1.37 -3.50 7.81
C LEU A 13 -1.75 -4.98 7.88
N GLU A 14 -2.66 -5.35 8.78
CA GLU A 14 -3.15 -6.73 8.94
C GLU A 14 -3.63 -7.37 7.61
N VAL A 15 -4.21 -6.59 6.69
CA VAL A 15 -4.76 -7.13 5.44
C VAL A 15 -3.83 -7.01 4.25
N VAL A 16 -2.75 -6.22 4.33
CA VAL A 16 -1.82 -5.97 3.22
C VAL A 16 -0.43 -6.56 3.46
N GLU A 17 -0.12 -6.95 4.69
CA GLU A 17 1.20 -7.44 5.08
C GLU A 17 1.61 -8.69 4.29
N ASP A 18 0.75 -9.70 4.21
CA ASP A 18 1.04 -10.93 3.45
C ASP A 18 1.38 -10.63 1.98
N PHE A 19 0.67 -9.68 1.37
CA PHE A 19 0.90 -9.23 0.01
C PHE A 19 2.27 -8.55 -0.15
N LEU A 20 2.66 -7.73 0.83
CA LEU A 20 3.94 -7.03 0.79
C LEU A 20 5.10 -8.02 1.02
N LEU A 21 4.95 -8.95 1.97
CA LEU A 21 5.97 -9.92 2.34
C LEU A 21 6.22 -10.97 1.25
N GLU A 22 5.25 -11.28 0.39
CA GLU A 22 5.45 -12.20 -0.75
C GLU A 22 6.64 -11.78 -1.63
N LYS A 23 6.88 -10.47 -1.76
CA LYS A 23 8.05 -9.90 -2.44
C LYS A 23 8.77 -8.89 -1.55
N GLU A 24 9.07 -9.28 -0.31
CA GLU A 24 9.67 -8.40 0.72
C GLU A 24 10.83 -7.54 0.21
N VAL A 25 11.77 -8.12 -0.56
CA VAL A 25 12.94 -7.40 -1.10
C VAL A 25 12.53 -6.23 -2.01
N VAL A 26 11.50 -6.41 -2.83
CA VAL A 26 10.97 -5.37 -3.73
C VAL A 26 10.10 -4.38 -2.97
N ASN A 27 9.39 -4.88 -1.96
CA ASN A 27 8.44 -4.13 -1.16
C ASN A 27 9.06 -3.56 0.13
N ASN A 28 10.38 -3.54 0.25
CA ASN A 28 11.07 -3.15 1.47
C ASN A 28 10.77 -1.70 1.89
N MET A 29 10.63 -0.79 0.92
CA MET A 29 10.29 0.61 1.15
C MET A 29 8.87 0.78 1.70
N PRO A 30 7.80 0.29 1.03
CA PRO A 30 6.45 0.41 1.59
C PRO A 30 6.31 -0.31 2.94
N ILE A 31 6.97 -1.45 3.14
CA ILE A 31 7.03 -2.13 4.44
C ILE A 31 7.65 -1.20 5.48
N GLY A 32 8.85 -0.69 5.23
CA GLY A 32 9.55 0.20 6.16
C GLY A 32 8.74 1.46 6.50
N VAL A 33 8.04 2.03 5.52
CA VAL A 33 7.14 3.17 5.73
C VAL A 33 5.98 2.81 6.65
N LEU A 34 5.25 1.72 6.37
CA LEU A 34 4.11 1.31 7.20
C LEU A 34 4.53 1.02 8.64
N TYR A 35 5.64 0.30 8.82
CA TYR A 35 6.18 0.01 10.15
C TYR A 35 6.66 1.27 10.87
N SER A 36 7.31 2.21 10.18
CA SER A 36 7.73 3.48 10.80
C SER A 36 6.52 4.34 11.23
N LEU A 37 5.43 4.29 10.47
CA LEU A 37 4.20 5.01 10.80
C LEU A 37 3.50 4.42 12.04
N MET A 38 3.68 3.14 12.34
CA MET A 38 3.15 2.52 13.58
C MET A 38 3.77 3.13 14.85
N ASP A 39 5.00 3.64 14.76
CA ASP A 39 5.72 4.27 15.87
C ASP A 39 5.57 5.81 15.89
N THR A 40 4.76 6.39 15.00
CA THR A 40 4.62 7.84 14.82
C THR A 40 3.44 8.41 15.62
N GLU A 41 3.51 9.70 15.97
CA GLU A 41 2.45 10.43 16.67
C GLU A 41 1.12 10.47 15.88
N ASP A 42 0.00 10.48 16.62
CA ASP A 42 -1.38 10.44 16.10
C ASP A 42 -1.71 11.56 15.09
N ASP A 43 -1.03 12.70 15.16
CA ASP A 43 -1.33 13.84 14.29
C ASP A 43 -0.92 13.60 12.83
N ILE A 44 0.15 12.85 12.57
CA ILE A 44 0.54 12.46 11.20
C ILE A 44 -0.43 11.41 10.63
N MET A 45 -1.01 10.59 11.52
CA MET A 45 -1.89 9.49 11.15
C MET A 45 -3.24 9.96 10.60
N LYS A 46 -3.69 11.17 10.98
CA LYS A 46 -4.99 11.74 10.57
C LYS A 46 -5.08 12.05 9.08
N ASP A 47 -3.94 12.35 8.46
CA ASP A 47 -3.87 12.76 7.05
C ASP A 47 -3.34 11.64 6.13
N LEU A 48 -3.19 10.42 6.66
CA LEU A 48 -2.83 9.26 5.86
C LEU A 48 -3.98 8.87 4.93
N PHE A 49 -3.66 8.62 3.67
CA PHE A 49 -4.55 7.92 2.76
C PHE A 49 -4.06 6.49 2.60
N LEU A 50 -4.88 5.53 3.02
CA LEU A 50 -4.59 4.11 2.94
C LEU A 50 -5.70 3.45 2.11
N SER A 51 -5.35 2.89 0.96
CA SER A 51 -6.29 2.11 0.18
C SER A 51 -5.65 0.91 -0.49
N ARG A 52 -6.50 -0.03 -0.89
CA ARG A 52 -6.12 -1.23 -1.62
C ARG A 52 -7.16 -1.52 -2.72
N VAL A 53 -6.71 -2.16 -3.78
CA VAL A 53 -7.57 -2.73 -4.81
C VAL A 53 -7.58 -4.24 -4.64
N VAL A 54 -8.79 -4.79 -4.57
CA VAL A 54 -9.01 -6.22 -4.42
C VAL A 54 -9.65 -6.78 -5.68
N ASP A 55 -9.10 -7.89 -6.18
CA ASP A 55 -9.70 -8.68 -7.24
C ASP A 55 -9.71 -10.16 -6.87
N ASN A 56 -10.86 -10.84 -7.00
CA ASN A 56 -11.04 -12.24 -6.60
C ASN A 56 -10.52 -12.54 -5.18
N ASN A 57 -10.83 -11.66 -4.21
CA ASN A 57 -10.37 -11.70 -2.82
C ASN A 57 -8.84 -11.61 -2.61
N LYS A 58 -8.09 -11.15 -3.61
CA LYS A 58 -6.64 -10.90 -3.52
C LYS A 58 -6.34 -9.41 -3.66
N ASN A 59 -5.38 -8.93 -2.89
CA ASN A 59 -4.82 -7.60 -3.12
C ASN A 59 -4.04 -7.61 -4.42
N ILE A 60 -4.32 -6.66 -5.31
CA ILE A 60 -3.59 -6.49 -6.58
C ILE A 60 -2.85 -5.15 -6.65
N LEU A 61 -3.28 -4.18 -5.84
CA LEU A 61 -2.66 -2.86 -5.75
C LEU A 61 -2.88 -2.26 -4.36
N LEU A 62 -1.87 -1.56 -3.85
CA LEU A 62 -1.87 -0.82 -2.60
C LEU A 62 -1.51 0.63 -2.91
N ALA A 63 -2.15 1.57 -2.21
CA ALA A 63 -1.83 2.99 -2.25
C ALA A 63 -1.70 3.53 -0.83
N ILE A 64 -0.55 4.12 -0.54
CA ILE A 64 -0.21 4.77 0.73
C ILE A 64 0.18 6.19 0.40
N MET A 65 -0.56 7.18 0.90
CA MET A 65 -0.16 8.58 0.83
C MET A 65 0.21 9.06 2.22
N THR A 66 1.45 9.51 2.40
CA THR A 66 1.91 10.13 3.64
C THR A 66 1.98 11.65 3.49
N PRO A 67 1.68 12.43 4.54
CA PRO A 67 1.99 13.86 4.55
C PRO A 67 3.50 14.09 4.36
N PRO A 68 3.95 15.12 3.59
CA PRO A 68 3.16 16.15 2.93
C PRO A 68 2.78 15.82 1.47
N GLN A 69 2.21 14.64 1.19
CA GLN A 69 1.66 14.15 -0.11
C GLN A 69 2.59 13.23 -0.93
N ASN A 70 3.40 12.40 -0.28
CA ASN A 70 4.13 11.35 -0.99
C ASN A 70 3.23 10.14 -1.23
N LEU A 71 2.90 9.85 -2.49
CA LEU A 71 2.11 8.68 -2.88
C LEU A 71 3.01 7.51 -3.26
N ILE A 72 2.84 6.40 -2.54
CA ILE A 72 3.46 5.11 -2.81
C ILE A 72 2.39 4.19 -3.38
N ILE A 73 2.66 3.61 -4.54
CA ILE A 73 1.80 2.59 -5.17
C ILE A 73 2.59 1.31 -5.30
N VAL A 74 2.01 0.21 -4.83
CA VAL A 74 2.57 -1.14 -4.97
C VAL A 74 1.55 -1.97 -5.73
N GLY A 75 1.97 -2.72 -6.75
CA GLY A 75 1.06 -3.57 -7.51
C GLY A 75 1.68 -4.92 -7.80
N GLU A 76 0.85 -5.92 -8.07
CA GLU A 76 1.35 -7.16 -8.65
C GLU A 76 1.94 -6.88 -10.02
N ASP A 77 3.12 -7.45 -10.24
CA ASP A 77 3.68 -7.56 -11.58
C ASP A 77 2.93 -8.68 -12.32
N ASN A 78 1.80 -8.33 -12.93
CA ASN A 78 1.14 -9.22 -13.88
C ASN A 78 1.89 -9.13 -15.20
N ASP A 79 2.84 -10.04 -15.37
CA ASP A 79 3.80 -10.16 -16.48
C ASP A 79 3.14 -10.53 -17.84
N LYS A 80 1.96 -9.97 -18.14
CA LYS A 80 1.25 -10.16 -19.41
C LYS A 80 0.98 -8.88 -20.18
N THR A 81 1.23 -7.70 -19.61
CA THR A 81 1.04 -6.45 -20.37
C THR A 81 1.96 -5.34 -19.87
N THR A 82 3.24 -5.40 -20.20
CA THR A 82 4.07 -4.18 -20.28
C THR A 82 3.62 -3.35 -21.49
N GLU A 83 2.42 -2.77 -21.42
CA GLU A 83 2.17 -1.53 -22.15
C GLU A 83 2.88 -0.42 -21.38
N LYS A 84 4.03 0.01 -21.93
CA LYS A 84 4.81 1.14 -21.44
C LYS A 84 3.88 2.35 -21.28
N LEU A 85 3.49 2.66 -20.05
CA LEU A 85 2.98 3.98 -19.71
C LEU A 85 4.13 4.97 -19.91
N ARG A 86 4.09 5.65 -21.06
CA ARG A 86 4.93 6.82 -21.33
C ARG A 86 4.22 8.03 -20.73
N PHE A 87 4.88 8.70 -19.79
CA PHE A 87 4.52 10.05 -19.36
C PHE A 87 4.89 11.06 -20.46
#